data_AF-A0A964Z6S1-F1
#
_entry.id   AF-A0A964Z6S1-F1
#
_cell.length_a   1.000
_cell.length_b   1.000
_cell.length_c   1.000
_cell.angle_alpha   90.00
_cell.angle_beta   90.00
_cell.angle_gamma   90.00
#
_symmetry.space_group_name_H-M   'P 1'
#
loop_
_entity.id
_entity.type
_entity.pdbx_description
1 polymer ?
#
loop_
_entity_poly.entity_id
_entity_poly.type
_entity_poly.pdbx_seq_one_letter_code
_entity_poly.pdbx_strand_id
1 'polypeptide(L)'
;MSNTYTSTIEVSVWKEHACITCGTKFRYLFNRTKQGQGATPDAANNNAHQAVIKALEKEVDMQPCPGCGVYQPDMIASRRSSRHWWTFWCSVPVLLLVFFLSLADVITYPLDIILLTAGAALTLLIHSVIDLMNPNVGLDANLRLAKEKQESGDLWVPEQKDHEKATQTRPGTGWNLGHAAAYLLLGLGAVAFLLPMLLVLTSGATTHSGWNPPAFGPGDESYVYFNNRITAVKGYWTGMPQVAILNWESLGITGPMPMLAARSNQSNWAGTINIGSKESKTNSPLLYAYVTFPNDERLIGKSLQLRINMNVRYPKLMSNSQYQDVMENYQYNTTVTLSKKAVGANYRVAWCYGMLGGLTLAVVGGLVLPFASRAFARRANPTQIFTPEQPAEMDAVEEVTENGLERTEGIQPRKEE
;
A
#
# COMPACT_ATOMS: atom_id res chain seq x y z
N MET A 1 -24.50 -25.53 -9.04
CA MET A 1 -23.19 -25.75 -8.40
C MET A 1 -22.25 -26.25 -9.48
N SER A 2 -21.21 -25.49 -9.84
CA SER A 2 -20.20 -25.94 -10.82
C SER A 2 -19.21 -26.86 -10.13
N ASN A 3 -18.91 -28.02 -10.72
CA ASN A 3 -17.84 -28.88 -10.24
C ASN A 3 -16.49 -28.20 -10.50
N THR A 4 -15.65 -28.08 -9.46
CA THR A 4 -14.26 -27.59 -9.58
C THR A 4 -13.32 -28.79 -9.44
N TYR A 5 -12.50 -29.03 -10.45
CA TYR A 5 -11.47 -30.07 -10.44
C TYR A 5 -10.12 -29.47 -10.00
N THR A 6 -9.32 -30.26 -9.29
CA THR A 6 -7.96 -29.89 -8.84
C THR A 6 -6.97 -30.96 -9.29
N SER A 7 -5.85 -30.56 -9.89
CA SER A 7 -4.71 -31.43 -10.20
C SER A 7 -3.49 -30.98 -9.40
N THR A 8 -2.70 -31.92 -8.90
CA THR A 8 -1.47 -31.68 -8.13
C THR A 8 -0.32 -32.37 -8.84
N ILE A 9 0.77 -31.65 -9.09
CA ILE A 9 1.99 -32.19 -9.70
C ILE A 9 3.15 -31.92 -8.75
N GLU A 10 3.92 -32.97 -8.47
CA GLU A 10 5.19 -32.90 -7.77
C GLU A 10 6.32 -32.97 -8.78
N VAL A 11 7.27 -32.04 -8.69
CA VAL A 11 8.45 -31.99 -9.56
C VAL A 11 9.71 -31.97 -8.71
N SER A 12 10.69 -32.75 -9.14
CA SER A 12 12.04 -32.80 -8.59
C SER A 12 13.02 -32.68 -9.75
N VAL A 13 13.90 -31.67 -9.71
CA VAL A 13 14.93 -31.43 -10.73
C VAL A 13 16.19 -30.87 -10.08
N TRP A 14 17.32 -30.99 -10.76
CA TRP A 14 18.54 -30.29 -10.38
C TRP A 14 18.59 -28.92 -11.07
N LYS A 15 18.76 -27.84 -10.31
CA LYS A 15 19.02 -26.51 -10.85
C LYS A 15 20.50 -26.17 -10.75
N GLU A 16 21.17 -26.02 -11.88
CA GLU A 16 22.56 -25.58 -11.95
C GLU A 16 22.67 -24.06 -11.96
N HIS A 17 23.61 -23.55 -11.17
CA HIS A 17 24.04 -22.16 -11.15
C HIS A 17 25.56 -22.08 -11.35
N ALA A 18 26.02 -21.05 -12.06
CA ALA A 18 27.43 -20.66 -12.10
C ALA A 18 27.63 -19.41 -11.24
N CYS A 19 28.48 -19.50 -10.22
CA CYS A 19 28.72 -18.38 -9.31
C CYS A 19 29.35 -17.19 -10.04
N ILE A 20 28.70 -16.02 -9.98
CA ILE A 20 29.22 -14.80 -10.63
C ILE A 20 30.53 -14.26 -10.01
N THR A 21 30.90 -14.73 -8.80
CA THR A 21 32.10 -14.25 -8.10
C THR A 21 33.31 -15.14 -8.33
N CYS A 22 33.12 -16.47 -8.26
CA CYS A 22 34.23 -17.44 -8.29
C CYS A 22 34.14 -18.45 -9.45
N GLY A 23 33.11 -18.39 -10.29
CA GLY A 23 32.92 -19.31 -11.42
C GLY A 23 32.53 -20.74 -11.06
N THR A 24 32.48 -21.10 -9.77
CA THR A 24 32.05 -22.44 -9.33
C THR A 24 30.65 -22.74 -9.84
N LYS A 25 30.52 -23.81 -10.62
CA LYS A 25 29.24 -24.40 -10.98
C LYS A 25 28.77 -25.29 -9.84
N PHE A 26 27.48 -25.24 -9.52
CA PHE A 26 26.88 -26.11 -8.51
C PHE A 26 25.41 -26.34 -8.85
N ARG A 27 24.90 -27.52 -8.50
CA ARG A 27 23.51 -27.91 -8.66
C ARG A 27 22.88 -28.04 -7.28
N TYR A 28 21.61 -27.72 -7.15
CA TYR A 28 20.84 -28.07 -5.95
C TYR A 28 19.53 -28.73 -6.34
N LEU A 29 19.03 -29.59 -5.45
CA LEU A 29 17.78 -30.28 -5.66
C LEU A 29 16.62 -29.31 -5.46
N PHE A 30 15.87 -29.05 -6.52
CA PHE A 30 14.71 -28.17 -6.53
C PHE A 30 13.44 -29.01 -6.54
N ASN A 31 12.77 -29.06 -5.39
CA ASN A 31 11.54 -29.82 -5.20
C ASN A 31 10.36 -28.85 -5.05
N ARG A 32 9.27 -29.05 -5.81
CA ARG A 32 8.04 -28.25 -5.71
C ARG A 32 6.81 -29.10 -5.93
N THR A 33 5.78 -28.83 -5.14
CA THR A 33 4.42 -29.31 -5.37
C THR A 33 3.56 -28.13 -5.84
N LYS A 34 2.95 -28.24 -7.01
CA LYS A 34 2.07 -27.20 -7.58
C LYS A 34 0.69 -27.76 -7.86
N GLN A 35 -0.33 -26.91 -7.68
CA GLN A 35 -1.72 -27.25 -7.89
C GLN A 35 -2.35 -26.34 -8.94
N GLY A 36 -3.23 -26.90 -9.75
CA GLY A 36 -4.06 -26.17 -10.72
C GLY A 36 -5.54 -26.53 -10.52
N GLN A 37 -6.42 -25.53 -10.66
CA GLN A 37 -7.87 -25.71 -10.58
C GLN A 37 -8.52 -25.40 -11.92
N GLY A 38 -9.61 -26.10 -12.27
CA GLY A 38 -10.32 -25.89 -13.53
C GLY A 38 -11.73 -26.46 -13.53
N ALA A 39 -12.54 -26.04 -14.51
CA ALA A 39 -13.91 -26.54 -14.70
C ALA A 39 -13.97 -27.97 -15.26
N THR A 40 -12.86 -28.47 -15.81
CA THR A 40 -12.68 -29.85 -16.28
C THR A 40 -11.36 -30.43 -15.73
N PRO A 41 -11.21 -31.78 -15.69
CA PRO A 41 -9.96 -32.42 -15.31
C PRO A 41 -8.76 -31.94 -16.15
N ASP A 42 -8.92 -31.85 -17.47
CA ASP A 42 -7.85 -31.41 -18.38
C ASP A 42 -7.44 -29.96 -18.13
N ALA A 43 -8.40 -29.07 -17.85
CA ALA A 43 -8.10 -27.68 -17.52
C ALA A 43 -7.33 -27.56 -16.20
N ALA A 44 -7.72 -28.34 -15.18
CA ALA A 44 -7.01 -28.38 -13.90
C ALA A 44 -5.58 -28.91 -14.09
N ASN A 45 -5.39 -29.95 -14.91
CA ASN A 45 -4.08 -30.51 -15.23
C ASN A 45 -3.19 -29.52 -15.98
N ASN A 46 -3.71 -28.88 -17.03
CA ASN A 46 -2.98 -27.86 -17.79
C ASN A 46 -2.56 -26.70 -16.89
N ASN A 47 -3.44 -26.25 -15.99
CA ASN A 47 -3.11 -25.19 -15.03
C ASN A 47 -2.02 -25.63 -14.04
N ALA A 48 -2.02 -26.90 -13.60
CA ALA A 48 -0.96 -27.44 -12.75
C ALA A 48 0.39 -27.49 -13.49
N HIS A 49 0.42 -27.95 -14.74
CA HIS A 49 1.63 -27.95 -15.59
C HIS A 49 2.18 -26.53 -15.80
N GLN A 50 1.33 -25.55 -16.11
CA GLN A 50 1.75 -24.16 -16.26
C GLN A 50 2.31 -23.59 -14.94
N ALA A 51 1.74 -23.96 -13.79
CA ALA A 51 2.25 -23.59 -12.49
C ALA A 51 3.63 -24.22 -12.21
N VAL A 52 3.84 -25.48 -12.59
CA VAL A 52 5.16 -26.16 -12.52
C VAL A 52 6.19 -25.44 -13.39
N ILE A 53 5.89 -25.18 -14.67
CA ILE A 53 6.80 -24.48 -15.59
C ILE A 53 7.19 -23.12 -15.00
N LYS A 54 6.20 -22.34 -14.54
CA LYS A 54 6.45 -21.04 -13.91
C LYS A 54 7.32 -21.14 -12.66
N ALA A 55 7.16 -22.18 -11.85
CA ALA A 55 7.98 -22.43 -10.67
C ALA A 55 9.41 -22.76 -11.04
N LEU A 56 9.59 -23.64 -12.04
CA LEU A 56 10.88 -24.01 -12.57
C LEU A 56 11.62 -22.79 -13.16
N GLU A 57 10.93 -21.86 -13.80
CA GLU A 57 11.54 -20.65 -14.35
C GLU A 57 11.83 -19.56 -13.30
N LYS A 58 10.91 -19.33 -12.36
CA LYS A 58 10.91 -18.09 -11.55
C LYS A 58 11.23 -18.29 -10.08
N GLU A 59 10.99 -19.48 -9.54
CA GLU A 59 11.26 -19.74 -8.13
C GLU A 59 12.70 -20.21 -7.96
N VAL A 60 13.33 -19.77 -6.88
CA VAL A 60 14.75 -20.02 -6.60
C VAL A 60 14.87 -20.34 -5.13
N ASP A 61 15.67 -21.36 -4.80
CA ASP A 61 16.03 -21.66 -3.42
C ASP A 61 17.32 -20.94 -3.03
N MET A 62 17.36 -20.44 -1.79
CA MET A 62 18.54 -19.75 -1.26
C MET A 62 19.65 -20.78 -1.01
N GLN A 63 20.58 -20.89 -1.94
CA GLN A 63 21.71 -21.80 -1.88
C GLN A 63 23.02 -21.03 -2.02
N PRO A 64 23.84 -20.92 -0.96
CA PRO A 64 25.11 -20.22 -1.07
C PRO A 64 26.10 -21.02 -1.93
N CYS A 65 26.96 -20.31 -2.66
CA CYS A 65 27.98 -20.96 -3.47
C CYS A 65 28.93 -21.82 -2.59
N PRO A 66 29.18 -23.09 -2.93
CA PRO A 66 30.12 -23.95 -2.18
C PRO A 66 31.58 -23.54 -2.32
N GLY A 67 31.93 -22.78 -3.36
CA GLY A 67 33.29 -22.27 -3.56
C GLY A 67 33.62 -21.04 -2.71
N CYS A 68 32.65 -20.16 -2.44
CA CYS A 68 32.92 -18.85 -1.81
C CYS A 68 31.85 -18.32 -0.84
N GLY A 69 30.76 -19.04 -0.61
CA GLY A 69 29.67 -18.64 0.30
C GLY A 69 28.76 -17.52 -0.21
N VAL A 70 28.91 -17.06 -1.45
CA VAL A 70 28.08 -15.98 -2.01
C VAL A 70 26.73 -16.51 -2.50
N TYR A 71 25.63 -15.88 -2.07
CA TYR A 71 24.32 -16.01 -2.70
C TYR A 71 24.27 -15.20 -4.01
N GLN A 72 23.67 -15.80 -5.04
CA GLN A 72 23.58 -15.22 -6.38
C GLN A 72 22.54 -14.08 -6.47
N PRO A 73 22.68 -13.14 -7.43
CA PRO A 73 21.79 -11.99 -7.55
C PRO A 73 20.30 -12.33 -7.67
N ASP A 74 19.95 -13.40 -8.38
CA ASP A 74 18.57 -13.89 -8.56
C ASP A 74 17.97 -14.43 -7.26
N MET A 75 18.76 -15.16 -6.46
CA MET A 75 18.37 -15.63 -5.12
C MET A 75 18.05 -14.45 -4.19
N ILE A 76 18.95 -13.46 -4.15
CA ILE A 76 18.77 -12.25 -3.33
C ILE A 76 17.56 -11.44 -3.81
N ALA A 77 17.44 -11.24 -5.13
CA ALA A 77 16.34 -10.53 -5.76
C ALA A 77 14.98 -11.18 -5.47
N SER A 78 14.90 -12.51 -5.56
CA SER A 78 13.69 -13.28 -5.26
C SER A 78 13.26 -13.06 -3.80
N ARG A 79 14.18 -13.25 -2.84
CA ARG A 79 13.91 -13.06 -1.42
C ARG A 79 13.49 -11.63 -1.09
N ARG A 80 14.19 -10.62 -1.62
CA ARG A 80 13.84 -9.20 -1.40
C ARG A 80 12.52 -8.83 -2.02
N SER A 81 12.29 -9.19 -3.29
CA SER A 81 11.04 -8.91 -4.01
C SER A 81 9.84 -9.50 -3.26
N SER A 82 9.96 -10.74 -2.75
CA SER A 82 8.91 -11.35 -1.95
C SER A 82 8.61 -10.58 -0.66
N ARG A 83 9.65 -10.10 0.03
CA ARG A 83 9.49 -9.30 1.26
C ARG A 83 8.87 -7.93 0.97
N HIS A 84 9.32 -7.24 -0.08
CA HIS A 84 8.70 -5.98 -0.50
C HIS A 84 7.24 -6.17 -0.88
N TRP A 85 6.89 -7.23 -1.61
CA TRP A 85 5.50 -7.55 -1.94
C TRP A 85 4.66 -7.79 -0.69
N TRP A 86 5.18 -8.54 0.28
CA TRP A 86 4.48 -8.78 1.54
C TRP A 86 4.25 -7.47 2.30
N THR A 87 5.29 -6.65 2.47
CA THR A 87 5.17 -5.33 3.12
C THR A 87 4.17 -4.43 2.40
N PHE A 88 4.17 -4.41 1.06
CA PHE A 88 3.22 -3.64 0.25
C PHE A 88 1.77 -4.09 0.50
N TRP A 89 1.50 -5.39 0.41
CA TRP A 89 0.15 -5.92 0.61
C TRP A 89 -0.36 -5.81 2.04
N CYS A 90 0.53 -5.72 3.04
CA CYS A 90 0.15 -5.42 4.41
C CYS A 90 -0.07 -3.92 4.63
N SER A 91 0.76 -3.05 4.05
CA SER A 91 0.68 -1.60 4.31
C SER A 91 -0.48 -0.92 3.60
N VAL A 92 -0.77 -1.27 2.35
CA VAL A 92 -1.82 -0.63 1.55
C VAL A 92 -3.21 -0.73 2.21
N PRO A 93 -3.70 -1.90 2.66
CA PRO A 93 -4.99 -1.99 3.33
C PRO A 93 -5.06 -1.17 4.62
N VAL A 94 -3.96 -1.10 5.39
CA VAL A 94 -3.90 -0.31 6.63
C VAL A 94 -3.99 1.19 6.31
N LEU A 95 -3.21 1.68 5.34
CA LEU A 95 -3.28 3.08 4.93
C LEU A 95 -4.64 3.45 4.34
N LEU A 96 -5.21 2.57 3.50
CA LEU A 96 -6.56 2.75 2.96
C LEU A 96 -7.62 2.77 4.05
N LEU A 97 -7.54 1.88 5.04
CA LEU A 97 -8.46 1.86 6.17
C LEU A 97 -8.42 3.20 6.92
N VAL A 98 -7.24 3.69 7.29
CA VAL A 98 -7.09 4.98 7.98
C VAL A 98 -7.62 6.12 7.11
N PHE A 99 -7.33 6.12 5.81
CA PHE A 99 -7.84 7.10 4.86
C PHE A 99 -9.38 7.11 4.80
N PHE A 100 -10.02 5.94 4.70
CA PHE A 100 -11.48 5.84 4.68
C PHE A 100 -12.12 6.20 6.03
N LEU A 101 -11.48 5.86 7.15
CA LEU A 101 -11.93 6.28 8.48
C LEU A 101 -11.85 7.80 8.65
N SER A 102 -10.83 8.43 8.08
CA SER A 102 -10.69 9.89 8.05
C SER A 102 -11.75 10.54 7.16
N LEU A 103 -11.99 10.01 5.94
CA LEU A 103 -13.08 10.47 5.07
C LEU A 103 -14.48 10.34 5.69
N ALA A 104 -14.68 9.33 6.55
CA ALA A 104 -15.92 9.08 7.26
C ALA A 104 -16.02 9.85 8.60
N ASP A 105 -15.09 10.76 8.89
CA ASP A 105 -14.97 11.50 10.17
C ASP A 105 -14.94 10.59 11.42
N VAL A 106 -14.55 9.31 11.29
CA VAL A 106 -14.44 8.38 12.43
C VAL A 106 -13.19 8.68 13.26
N ILE A 107 -12.11 9.05 12.56
CA ILE A 107 -10.89 9.60 13.15
C ILE A 107 -10.72 11.01 12.63
N THR A 108 -10.41 11.94 13.53
CA THR A 108 -10.34 13.37 13.21
C THR A 108 -8.94 13.91 13.41
N TYR A 109 -8.73 15.13 12.94
CA TYR A 109 -7.49 15.88 13.18
C TYR A 109 -7.15 15.95 14.68
N PRO A 110 -5.85 15.83 15.06
CA PRO A 110 -4.69 15.55 14.21
C PRO A 110 -4.39 14.05 14.02
N LEU A 111 -5.22 13.17 14.59
CA LEU A 111 -4.92 11.75 14.71
C LEU A 111 -4.82 11.06 13.35
N ASP A 112 -5.71 11.39 12.42
CA ASP A 112 -5.70 10.87 11.05
C ASP A 112 -4.38 11.15 10.31
N ILE A 113 -3.89 12.39 10.37
CA ILE A 113 -2.62 12.82 9.78
C ILE A 113 -1.44 12.07 10.43
N ILE A 114 -1.44 11.96 11.76
CA ILE A 114 -0.36 11.27 12.51
C ILE A 114 -0.34 9.79 12.12
N LEU A 115 -1.48 9.11 12.09
CA LEU A 115 -1.56 7.70 11.76
C LEU A 115 -1.13 7.40 10.33
N LEU A 116 -1.56 8.21 9.35
CA LEU A 116 -1.15 8.04 7.95
C LEU A 116 0.35 8.30 7.77
N THR A 117 0.86 9.38 8.36
CA THR A 117 2.29 9.71 8.31
C THR A 117 3.14 8.63 8.96
N ALA A 118 2.77 8.19 10.17
CA ALA A 118 3.49 7.15 10.89
C ALA A 118 3.44 5.80 10.15
N GLY A 119 2.28 5.44 9.59
CA GLY A 119 2.13 4.24 8.76
C GLY A 119 3.01 4.28 7.50
N ALA A 120 3.06 5.42 6.82
CA ALA A 120 3.90 5.62 5.64
C ALA A 120 5.40 5.59 6.01
N ALA A 121 5.80 6.26 7.09
CA ALA A 121 7.17 6.26 7.59
C ALA A 121 7.63 4.86 8.04
N LEU A 122 6.76 4.10 8.72
CA LEU A 122 7.03 2.72 9.08
C LEU A 122 7.18 1.81 7.85
N THR A 123 6.31 2.00 6.84
CA THR A 123 6.41 1.27 5.56
C THR A 123 7.74 1.56 4.86
N LEU A 124 8.13 2.84 4.80
CA LEU A 124 9.42 3.29 4.29
C LEU A 124 10.59 2.64 5.05
N LEU A 125 10.54 2.63 6.38
CA LEU A 125 11.57 2.01 7.22
C LEU A 125 11.68 0.50 6.99
N ILE A 126 10.57 -0.24 6.97
CA ILE A 126 10.56 -1.69 6.75
C ILE A 126 11.17 -2.03 5.39
N HIS A 127 10.78 -1.30 4.34
CA HIS A 127 11.38 -1.46 3.01
C HIS A 127 12.89 -1.19 3.03
N SER A 128 13.31 -0.12 3.71
CA SER A 128 14.73 0.22 3.83
C SER A 128 15.51 -0.88 4.53
N VAL A 129 14.97 -1.46 5.61
CA VAL A 129 15.57 -2.59 6.32
C VAL A 129 15.70 -3.82 5.40
N ILE A 130 14.70 -4.12 4.58
CA ILE A 130 14.75 -5.24 3.62
C ILE A 130 15.95 -5.11 2.67
N ASP A 131 16.24 -3.90 2.17
CA ASP A 131 17.37 -3.65 1.27
C ASP A 131 18.72 -3.60 1.98
N LEU A 132 18.75 -3.09 3.22
CA LEU A 132 19.96 -3.08 4.06
C LEU A 132 20.35 -4.49 4.52
N MET A 133 19.41 -5.42 4.61
CA MET A 133 19.70 -6.83 4.88
C MET A 133 20.43 -7.46 3.69
N ASN A 134 21.75 -7.56 3.82
CA ASN A 134 22.61 -8.23 2.86
C ASN A 134 22.93 -9.67 3.34
N PRO A 135 22.41 -10.73 2.67
CA PRO A 135 22.68 -12.11 3.06
C PRO A 135 24.15 -12.53 2.82
N ASN A 136 24.96 -11.71 2.15
CA ASN A 136 26.38 -11.97 1.89
C ASN A 136 27.32 -11.27 2.90
N VAL A 137 26.83 -10.78 4.04
CA VAL A 137 27.69 -10.21 5.10
C VAL A 137 28.58 -11.28 5.76
N GLY A 138 28.06 -12.50 5.95
CA GLY A 138 28.78 -13.61 6.60
C GLY A 138 29.17 -14.71 5.62
N LEU A 139 30.14 -14.45 4.74
CA LEU A 139 30.54 -15.41 3.71
C LEU A 139 31.02 -16.75 4.29
N ASP A 140 31.75 -16.74 5.41
CA ASP A 140 32.25 -17.98 6.05
C ASP A 140 31.09 -18.83 6.62
N ALA A 141 30.07 -18.19 7.17
CA ALA A 141 28.87 -18.88 7.64
C ALA A 141 28.11 -19.51 6.46
N ASN A 142 27.98 -18.77 5.36
CA ASN A 142 27.36 -19.27 4.14
C ASN A 142 28.16 -20.41 3.50
N LEU A 143 29.50 -20.33 3.53
CA LEU A 143 30.38 -21.38 3.03
C LEU A 143 30.23 -22.67 3.84
N ARG A 144 30.16 -22.57 5.17
CA ARG A 144 29.88 -23.73 6.03
C ARG A 144 28.53 -24.35 5.71
N LEU A 145 27.49 -23.53 5.56
CA LEU A 145 26.15 -24.00 5.15
C LEU A 145 26.18 -24.68 3.78
N ALA A 146 26.94 -24.16 2.82
CA ALA A 146 27.08 -24.77 1.50
C ALA A 146 27.74 -26.15 1.58
N LYS A 147 28.78 -26.30 2.40
CA LYS A 147 29.49 -27.57 2.62
C LYS A 147 28.59 -28.60 3.30
N GLU A 148 27.85 -28.21 4.33
CA GLU A 148 26.87 -29.07 5.00
C GLU A 148 25.79 -29.57 4.02
N LYS A 149 25.32 -28.70 3.12
CA LYS A 149 24.39 -29.07 2.05
C LYS A 149 25.01 -29.98 0.99
N GLN A 150 26.30 -29.84 0.76
CA GLN A 150 27.05 -30.74 -0.13
C GLN A 150 27.18 -32.14 0.49
N GLU A 151 27.51 -32.20 1.79
CA GLU A 151 27.65 -33.45 2.54
C GLU A 151 26.31 -34.21 2.67
N SER A 152 25.19 -33.49 2.80
CA SER A 152 23.84 -34.08 2.85
C SER A 152 23.27 -34.46 1.49
N GLY A 153 23.93 -34.09 0.38
CA GLY A 153 23.48 -34.37 -0.97
C GLY A 153 22.40 -33.41 -1.51
N ASP A 154 22.02 -32.37 -0.76
CA ASP A 154 21.12 -31.31 -1.24
C ASP A 154 21.77 -30.39 -2.28
N LEU A 155 23.11 -30.38 -2.30
CA LEU A 155 23.93 -29.58 -3.19
C LEU A 155 25.03 -30.45 -3.81
N TRP A 156 25.20 -30.34 -5.12
CA TRP A 156 26.19 -31.10 -5.86
C TRP A 156 27.13 -30.16 -6.61
N VAL A 157 28.43 -30.49 -6.61
CA VAL A 157 29.47 -29.68 -7.26
C VAL A 157 30.15 -30.55 -8.32
N PRO A 158 29.98 -30.23 -9.61
CA PRO A 158 30.72 -30.91 -10.67
C PRO A 158 32.22 -30.77 -10.48
N GLU A 159 32.97 -31.82 -10.82
CA GLU A 159 34.42 -31.76 -10.91
C GLU A 159 34.81 -30.73 -11.99
N GLN A 160 35.41 -29.60 -11.58
CA GLN A 160 35.88 -28.57 -12.50
C GLN A 160 37.32 -28.89 -12.92
N LYS A 161 37.52 -29.23 -14.21
CA LYS A 161 38.85 -29.54 -14.74
C LYS A 161 39.80 -28.35 -14.79
N ASP A 162 39.30 -27.12 -14.90
CA ASP A 162 40.12 -25.90 -14.84
C ASP A 162 39.36 -24.73 -14.20
N HIS A 163 39.92 -24.18 -13.12
CA HIS A 163 39.45 -22.90 -12.58
C HIS A 163 40.01 -21.77 -13.44
N GLU A 164 39.31 -21.40 -14.49
CA GLU A 164 39.54 -20.11 -15.11
C GLU A 164 39.34 -19.05 -14.01
N LYS A 165 40.39 -18.25 -13.74
CA LYS A 165 40.43 -17.30 -12.61
C LYS A 165 39.31 -16.26 -12.78
N ALA A 166 38.13 -16.55 -12.26
CA ALA A 166 37.02 -15.61 -12.26
C ALA A 166 37.45 -14.33 -11.55
N THR A 167 37.20 -13.18 -12.19
CA THR A 167 37.37 -11.86 -11.59
C THR A 167 36.49 -11.77 -10.35
N GLN A 168 37.11 -11.57 -9.18
CA GLN A 168 36.46 -11.53 -7.86
C GLN A 168 35.60 -10.28 -7.63
N THR A 169 34.77 -9.89 -8.59
CA THR A 169 33.80 -8.81 -8.37
C THR A 169 32.65 -9.35 -7.53
N ARG A 170 32.63 -8.98 -6.24
CA ARG A 170 31.51 -9.29 -5.36
C ARG A 170 30.21 -8.72 -5.96
N PRO A 171 29.08 -9.44 -5.91
CA PRO A 171 27.79 -8.85 -6.25
C PRO A 171 27.61 -7.58 -5.43
N GLY A 172 27.41 -6.46 -6.13
CA GLY A 172 27.00 -5.22 -5.49
C GLY A 172 25.69 -5.40 -4.72
N THR A 173 25.29 -4.39 -3.96
CA THR A 173 24.09 -4.43 -3.11
C THR A 173 22.77 -4.62 -3.87
N GLY A 174 22.79 -4.53 -5.20
CA GLY A 174 21.59 -4.55 -6.04
C GLY A 174 20.83 -3.23 -6.09
N TRP A 175 21.34 -2.21 -5.40
CA TRP A 175 20.79 -0.87 -5.46
C TRP A 175 20.88 -0.29 -6.89
N ASN A 176 19.81 0.35 -7.33
CA ASN A 176 19.70 0.97 -8.64
C ASN A 176 18.80 2.22 -8.57
N LEU A 177 18.67 2.93 -9.69
CA LEU A 177 17.85 4.16 -9.77
C LEU A 177 16.37 3.91 -9.40
N GLY A 178 15.84 2.72 -9.66
CA GLY A 178 14.48 2.35 -9.28
C GLY A 178 14.26 2.32 -7.76
N HIS A 179 15.24 1.84 -6.99
CA HIS A 179 15.19 1.90 -5.52
C HIS A 179 15.21 3.36 -5.06
N ALA A 180 16.14 4.17 -5.56
CA ALA A 180 16.23 5.58 -5.19
C ALA A 180 14.93 6.35 -5.49
N ALA A 181 14.33 6.14 -6.66
CA ALA A 181 13.04 6.71 -7.03
C ALA A 181 11.92 6.25 -6.10
N ALA A 182 11.85 4.95 -5.79
CA ALA A 182 10.83 4.41 -4.88
C ALA A 182 10.93 5.00 -3.46
N TYR A 183 12.15 5.11 -2.92
CA TYR A 183 12.37 5.69 -1.59
C TYR A 183 12.07 7.19 -1.56
N LEU A 184 12.40 7.92 -2.63
CA LEU A 184 12.00 9.32 -2.77
C LEU A 184 10.47 9.46 -2.79
N LEU A 185 9.76 8.63 -3.56
CA LEU A 185 8.30 8.65 -3.62
C LEU A 185 7.66 8.30 -2.27
N LEU A 186 8.14 7.27 -1.58
CA LEU A 186 7.67 6.91 -0.24
C LEU A 186 7.90 8.03 0.78
N GLY A 187 9.09 8.65 0.75
CA GLY A 187 9.43 9.78 1.62
C GLY A 187 8.56 11.02 1.33
N LEU A 188 8.39 11.38 0.06
CA LEU A 188 7.50 12.45 -0.36
C LEU A 188 6.04 12.14 0.01
N GLY A 189 5.61 10.88 -0.06
CA GLY A 189 4.28 10.45 0.37
C GLY A 189 4.06 10.68 1.87
N ALA A 190 5.02 10.30 2.71
CA ALA A 190 4.98 10.57 4.14
C ALA A 190 4.93 12.08 4.46
N VAL A 191 5.74 12.89 3.75
CA VAL A 191 5.73 14.35 3.91
C VAL A 191 4.41 14.97 3.40
N ALA A 192 3.84 14.44 2.31
CA ALA A 192 2.58 14.91 1.76
C ALA A 192 1.43 14.76 2.77
N PHE A 193 1.36 13.65 3.52
CA PHE A 193 0.37 13.48 4.58
C PHE A 193 0.46 14.57 5.68
N LEU A 194 1.66 15.11 5.94
CA LEU A 194 1.87 16.19 6.91
C LEU A 194 1.44 17.57 6.40
N LEU A 195 1.17 17.77 5.10
CA LEU A 195 0.84 19.08 4.53
C LEU A 195 -0.25 19.86 5.28
N PRO A 196 -1.39 19.27 5.71
CA PRO A 196 -2.44 20.02 6.37
C PRO A 196 -2.00 20.50 7.76
N MET A 197 -1.21 19.67 8.46
CA MET A 197 -0.63 20.02 9.76
C MET A 197 0.45 21.09 9.62
N LEU A 198 1.32 20.97 8.62
CA LEU A 198 2.33 21.99 8.31
C LEU A 198 1.70 23.32 7.94
N LEU A 199 0.61 23.32 7.17
CA LEU A 199 -0.14 24.53 6.85
C LEU A 199 -0.69 25.21 8.12
N VAL A 200 -1.31 24.43 9.03
CA VAL A 200 -1.80 24.95 10.31
C VAL A 200 -0.66 25.54 11.14
N LEU A 201 0.44 24.80 11.29
CA LEU A 201 1.60 25.22 12.07
C LEU A 201 2.25 26.49 11.51
N THR A 202 2.50 26.54 10.20
CA THR A 202 3.17 27.67 9.52
C THR A 202 2.28 28.90 9.41
N SER A 203 0.95 28.73 9.31
CA SER A 203 0.01 29.87 9.28
C SER A 203 -0.19 30.52 10.66
N GLY A 204 0.16 29.82 11.75
CA GLY A 204 -0.16 30.21 13.12
C GLY A 204 -1.64 30.05 13.43
N ALA A 205 -2.35 29.19 12.70
CA ALA A 205 -3.78 29.01 12.86
C ALA A 205 -4.11 28.30 14.19
N THR A 206 -5.18 28.75 14.85
CA THR A 206 -5.71 28.07 16.02
C THR A 206 -6.65 26.96 15.57
N THR A 207 -6.47 25.76 16.11
CA THR A 207 -7.31 24.59 15.81
C THR A 207 -8.36 24.35 16.89
N HIS A 208 -9.56 23.94 16.48
CA HIS A 208 -10.68 23.63 17.35
C HIS A 208 -11.07 22.16 17.20
N SER A 209 -10.97 21.40 18.28
CA SER A 209 -11.41 19.99 18.30
C SER A 209 -12.92 19.90 18.06
N GLY A 210 -13.34 18.91 17.28
CA GLY A 210 -14.75 18.70 16.92
C GLY A 210 -15.27 19.54 15.74
N TRP A 211 -14.42 20.41 15.17
CA TRP A 211 -14.73 21.17 13.97
C TRP A 211 -13.99 20.63 12.74
N ASN A 212 -14.62 20.70 11.56
CA ASN A 212 -13.99 20.36 10.29
C ASN A 212 -14.28 21.43 9.21
N PRO A 213 -13.25 22.12 8.67
CA PRO A 213 -11.84 22.01 9.02
C PRO A 213 -11.57 22.43 10.48
N PRO A 214 -10.50 21.92 11.11
CA PRO A 214 -10.16 22.25 12.49
C PRO A 214 -9.71 23.71 12.64
N ALA A 215 -9.24 24.34 11.55
CA ALA A 215 -8.87 25.75 11.52
C ALA A 215 -9.70 26.50 10.47
N PHE A 216 -10.17 27.69 10.82
CA PHE A 216 -11.01 28.53 9.99
C PHE A 216 -10.87 29.99 10.42
N GLY A 217 -11.09 30.93 9.50
CA GLY A 217 -11.06 32.36 9.72
C GLY A 217 -12.29 33.08 9.17
N PRO A 218 -12.24 34.41 9.05
CA PRO A 218 -13.31 35.21 8.47
C PRO A 218 -13.75 34.71 7.08
N GLY A 219 -15.05 34.54 6.89
CA GLY A 219 -15.65 34.08 5.62
C GLY A 219 -15.58 32.57 5.36
N ASP A 220 -14.85 31.80 6.16
CA ASP A 220 -14.81 30.34 6.02
C ASP A 220 -16.12 29.68 6.51
N GLU A 221 -16.43 28.49 5.98
CA GLU A 221 -17.48 27.60 6.49
C GLU A 221 -16.83 26.38 7.19
N SER A 222 -17.21 26.14 8.43
CA SER A 222 -16.81 24.94 9.19
C SER A 222 -18.04 24.27 9.79
N TYR A 223 -17.98 22.95 9.98
CA TYR A 223 -19.07 22.22 10.64
C TYR A 223 -18.63 21.56 11.93
N VAL A 224 -19.60 21.38 12.82
CA VAL A 224 -19.44 20.76 14.14
C VAL A 224 -20.53 19.71 14.37
N TYR A 225 -20.14 18.58 14.95
CA TYR A 225 -21.08 17.56 15.41
C TYR A 225 -21.59 17.89 16.82
N PHE A 226 -22.87 17.65 17.06
CA PHE A 226 -23.44 17.64 18.39
C PHE A 226 -23.18 16.28 19.05
N ASN A 227 -23.03 16.27 20.37
CA ASN A 227 -22.91 15.02 21.13
C ASN A 227 -24.24 14.24 21.18
N ASN A 228 -25.34 14.90 20.82
CA ASN A 228 -26.66 14.30 20.78
C ASN A 228 -26.86 13.49 19.50
N ARG A 229 -27.55 12.36 19.65
CA ARG A 229 -28.06 11.55 18.55
C ARG A 229 -29.58 11.53 18.64
N ILE A 230 -30.23 11.54 17.48
CA ILE A 230 -31.66 11.24 17.36
C ILE A 230 -31.81 9.82 16.86
N THR A 231 -32.94 9.16 17.10
CA THR A 231 -33.28 7.87 16.48
C THR A 231 -34.39 8.10 15.48
N ALA A 232 -34.02 8.13 14.20
CA ALA A 232 -34.91 8.50 13.10
C ALA A 232 -35.17 7.32 12.16
N VAL A 233 -36.38 7.23 11.62
CA VAL A 233 -36.72 6.23 10.60
C VAL A 233 -35.84 6.45 9.37
N LYS A 234 -35.09 5.40 8.97
CA LYS A 234 -34.11 5.44 7.86
C LYS A 234 -33.04 6.53 7.95
N GLY A 235 -32.88 7.17 9.12
CA GLY A 235 -31.93 8.27 9.31
C GLY A 235 -32.34 9.60 8.68
N TYR A 236 -33.61 9.77 8.32
CA TYR A 236 -34.11 11.06 7.81
C TYR A 236 -34.21 12.09 8.93
N TRP A 237 -33.70 13.31 8.71
CA TRP A 237 -33.91 14.43 9.61
C TRP A 237 -33.64 15.78 8.94
N THR A 238 -34.25 16.83 9.46
CA THR A 238 -34.05 18.22 9.03
C THR A 238 -33.60 19.05 10.22
N GLY A 239 -32.48 19.74 10.11
CA GLY A 239 -31.99 20.67 11.13
C GLY A 239 -32.14 22.13 10.70
N MET A 240 -32.61 22.98 11.62
CA MET A 240 -32.70 24.43 11.45
C MET A 240 -31.81 25.12 12.49
N PRO A 241 -30.50 25.25 12.23
CA PRO A 241 -29.57 25.86 13.18
C PRO A 241 -29.73 27.39 13.22
N GLN A 242 -29.62 27.94 14.42
CA GLN A 242 -29.56 29.36 14.74
C GLN A 242 -28.31 29.59 15.59
N VAL A 243 -27.38 30.41 15.07
CA VAL A 243 -26.07 30.60 15.69
C VAL A 243 -25.94 32.04 16.15
N ALA A 244 -25.83 32.25 17.46
CA ALA A 244 -25.62 33.56 18.06
C ALA A 244 -24.18 33.71 18.57
N ILE A 245 -23.59 34.89 18.37
CA ILE A 245 -22.33 35.28 19.03
C ILE A 245 -22.69 35.92 20.37
N LEU A 246 -22.39 35.27 21.48
CA LEU A 246 -22.76 35.72 22.83
C LEU A 246 -21.95 36.91 23.31
N ASN A 247 -20.70 37.04 22.86
CA ASN A 247 -19.77 38.10 23.26
C ASN A 247 -19.61 39.19 22.18
N TRP A 248 -20.63 39.44 21.38
CA TRP A 248 -20.55 40.35 20.23
C TRP A 248 -20.20 41.80 20.61
N GLU A 249 -20.67 42.28 21.78
CA GLU A 249 -20.39 43.63 22.28
C GLU A 249 -18.89 43.83 22.57
N SER A 250 -18.23 42.85 23.21
CA SER A 250 -16.80 42.92 23.53
C SER A 250 -15.90 42.79 22.31
N LEU A 251 -16.46 42.33 21.18
CA LEU A 251 -15.80 42.29 19.88
C LEU A 251 -15.95 43.60 19.10
N GLY A 252 -16.67 44.59 19.64
CA GLY A 252 -16.91 45.87 18.98
C GLY A 252 -17.83 45.77 17.76
N ILE A 253 -18.64 44.72 17.69
CA ILE A 253 -19.71 44.60 16.68
C ILE A 253 -20.84 45.52 17.14
N THR A 254 -21.30 46.44 16.29
CA THR A 254 -22.40 47.36 16.61
C THR A 254 -23.72 46.86 16.01
N GLY A 255 -24.84 47.16 16.68
CA GLY A 255 -26.19 46.80 16.20
C GLY A 255 -26.85 45.67 17.00
N PRO A 256 -27.90 45.02 16.46
CA PRO A 256 -28.52 43.86 17.11
C PRO A 256 -27.55 42.67 17.13
N MET A 257 -27.78 41.73 18.05
CA MET A 257 -26.97 40.51 18.20
C MET A 257 -26.78 39.81 16.84
N PRO A 258 -25.54 39.68 16.34
CA PRO A 258 -25.28 39.12 15.02
C PRO A 258 -25.60 37.63 15.03
N MET A 259 -26.50 37.22 14.14
CA MET A 259 -26.80 35.83 13.85
C MET A 259 -25.91 35.36 12.70
N LEU A 260 -25.17 34.26 12.90
CA LEU A 260 -24.36 33.68 11.84
C LEU A 260 -25.21 32.83 10.91
N ALA A 261 -24.89 32.87 9.62
CA ALA A 261 -25.49 31.98 8.65
C ALA A 261 -25.08 30.54 8.97
N ALA A 262 -26.08 29.66 9.07
CA ALA A 262 -25.85 28.26 9.38
C ALA A 262 -26.82 27.37 8.60
N ARG A 263 -26.38 26.15 8.31
CA ARG A 263 -27.19 25.11 7.66
C ARG A 263 -26.91 23.75 8.27
N SER A 264 -27.82 22.80 8.07
CA SER A 264 -27.71 21.44 8.59
C SER A 264 -28.28 20.46 7.56
N ASN A 265 -28.54 19.22 7.94
CA ASN A 265 -29.22 18.26 7.07
C ASN A 265 -30.59 18.82 6.66
N GLN A 266 -30.90 18.71 5.37
CA GLN A 266 -32.17 19.14 4.77
C GLN A 266 -32.93 17.96 4.17
N SER A 267 -32.79 16.77 4.76
CA SER A 267 -33.54 15.60 4.30
C SER A 267 -35.04 15.90 4.39
N ASN A 268 -35.80 15.41 3.43
CA ASN A 268 -37.25 15.55 3.37
C ASN A 268 -37.89 14.17 3.22
N TRP A 269 -39.00 13.93 3.89
CA TRP A 269 -39.81 12.73 3.79
C TRP A 269 -41.28 13.16 3.66
N ALA A 270 -41.71 13.39 2.43
CA ALA A 270 -43.12 13.63 2.15
C ALA A 270 -43.84 12.28 1.94
N GLY A 271 -45.04 12.13 2.52
CA GLY A 271 -45.88 10.95 2.30
C GLY A 271 -45.62 9.80 3.28
N THR A 272 -45.69 8.55 2.81
CA THR A 272 -45.50 7.33 3.62
C THR A 272 -44.07 6.81 3.48
N ILE A 273 -43.35 6.69 4.59
CA ILE A 273 -42.06 5.97 4.60
C ILE A 273 -42.32 4.46 4.61
N ASN A 274 -41.97 3.77 3.53
CA ASN A 274 -42.04 2.30 3.47
C ASN A 274 -40.95 1.67 4.34
N ILE A 275 -41.35 1.00 5.42
CA ILE A 275 -40.45 0.29 6.34
C ILE A 275 -40.54 -1.20 6.05
N GLY A 276 -39.57 -1.75 5.33
CA GLY A 276 -39.48 -3.18 5.05
C GLY A 276 -39.21 -4.00 6.32
N SER A 277 -39.74 -5.22 6.39
CA SER A 277 -39.51 -6.13 7.53
C SER A 277 -38.07 -6.62 7.66
N LYS A 278 -37.26 -6.47 6.60
CA LYS A 278 -35.85 -6.90 6.52
C LYS A 278 -34.83 -5.75 6.62
N GLU A 279 -35.26 -4.50 6.68
CA GLU A 279 -34.38 -3.33 6.77
C GLU A 279 -34.25 -2.84 8.22
N SER A 280 -33.09 -2.25 8.58
CA SER A 280 -33.00 -1.52 9.85
C SER A 280 -34.03 -0.39 9.84
N LYS A 281 -35.01 -0.47 10.75
CA LYS A 281 -36.14 0.48 10.79
C LYS A 281 -35.68 1.87 11.20
N THR A 282 -34.60 1.97 11.96
CA THR A 282 -34.06 3.22 12.48
C THR A 282 -32.57 3.34 12.21
N ASN A 283 -32.09 4.58 12.20
CA ASN A 283 -30.68 4.94 12.26
C ASN A 283 -30.54 6.03 13.34
N SER A 284 -29.38 6.09 13.99
CA SER A 284 -29.08 7.06 15.04
C SER A 284 -28.00 8.06 14.61
N PRO A 285 -28.29 8.95 13.64
CA PRO A 285 -27.30 9.89 13.12
C PRO A 285 -26.84 10.88 14.20
N LEU A 286 -25.58 11.27 14.13
CA LEU A 286 -25.08 12.45 14.84
C LEU A 286 -25.64 13.70 14.16
N LEU A 287 -26.11 14.64 14.97
CA LEU A 287 -26.55 15.92 14.46
C LEU A 287 -25.33 16.79 14.16
N TYR A 288 -25.41 17.65 13.14
CA TYR A 288 -24.33 18.57 12.78
C TYR A 288 -24.86 19.92 12.31
N ALA A 289 -24.04 20.96 12.38
CA ALA A 289 -24.34 22.26 11.79
C ALA A 289 -23.10 22.81 11.06
N TYR A 290 -23.28 23.26 9.83
CA TYR A 290 -22.34 24.11 9.11
C TYR A 290 -22.57 25.56 9.53
N VAL A 291 -21.50 26.26 9.90
CA VAL A 291 -21.52 27.66 10.34
C VAL A 291 -20.60 28.45 9.41
N THR A 292 -21.15 29.50 8.81
CA THR A 292 -20.38 30.46 8.00
C THR A 292 -19.99 31.64 8.88
N PHE A 293 -18.69 31.90 8.99
CA PHE A 293 -18.18 32.98 9.83
C PHE A 293 -18.25 34.33 9.12
N PRO A 294 -18.45 35.46 9.84
CA PRO A 294 -18.46 36.78 9.24
C PRO A 294 -17.17 37.04 8.49
N ASN A 295 -17.26 37.59 7.28
CA ASN A 295 -16.09 38.01 6.49
C ASN A 295 -15.56 39.37 6.98
N ASP A 296 -15.20 39.44 8.27
CA ASP A 296 -14.65 40.62 8.94
C ASP A 296 -13.26 40.32 9.51
N GLU A 297 -12.23 40.94 8.94
CA GLU A 297 -10.83 40.72 9.31
C GLU A 297 -10.50 41.22 10.74
N ARG A 298 -11.33 42.11 11.31
CA ARG A 298 -11.16 42.57 12.70
C ARG A 298 -11.36 41.44 13.73
N LEU A 299 -12.02 40.35 13.32
CA LEU A 299 -12.25 39.18 14.16
C LEU A 299 -11.06 38.20 14.17
N ILE A 300 -10.03 38.41 13.36
CA ILE A 300 -8.82 37.55 13.37
C ILE A 300 -8.17 37.59 14.76
N GLY A 301 -7.88 36.41 15.31
CA GLY A 301 -7.31 36.21 16.64
C GLY A 301 -8.31 36.44 17.78
N LYS A 302 -9.57 36.80 17.49
CA LYS A 302 -10.60 36.99 18.52
C LYS A 302 -11.32 35.67 18.80
N SER A 303 -11.66 35.46 20.07
CA SER A 303 -12.51 34.35 20.49
C SER A 303 -13.98 34.72 20.39
N LEU A 304 -14.74 33.94 19.63
CA LEU A 304 -16.19 33.99 19.54
C LEU A 304 -16.80 32.95 20.48
N GLN A 305 -17.66 33.38 21.38
CA GLN A 305 -18.50 32.50 22.19
C GLN A 305 -19.79 32.24 21.41
N LEU A 306 -19.95 31.04 20.88
CA LEU A 306 -21.07 30.66 20.04
C LEU A 306 -22.11 29.89 20.85
N ARG A 307 -23.38 30.23 20.63
CA ARG A 307 -24.53 29.39 20.98
C ARG A 307 -25.21 28.92 19.71
N ILE A 308 -25.15 27.63 19.45
CA ILE A 308 -25.81 26.97 18.34
C ILE A 308 -27.06 26.30 18.87
N ASN A 309 -28.23 26.89 18.61
CA ASN A 309 -29.52 26.27 18.85
C ASN A 309 -29.98 25.60 17.56
N MET A 310 -30.46 24.37 17.62
CA MET A 310 -30.89 23.65 16.44
C MET A 310 -32.22 22.96 16.70
N ASN A 311 -33.25 23.45 16.01
CA ASN A 311 -34.54 22.77 15.96
C ASN A 311 -34.43 21.64 14.94
N VAL A 312 -34.58 20.41 15.41
CA VAL A 312 -34.45 19.19 14.60
C VAL A 312 -35.83 18.57 14.44
N ARG A 313 -36.27 18.39 13.20
CA ARG A 313 -37.47 17.64 12.83
C ARG A 313 -37.05 16.28 12.30
N TYR A 314 -37.71 15.19 12.70
CA TYR A 314 -37.45 13.85 12.19
C TYR A 314 -38.63 12.90 12.40
N PRO A 315 -38.78 11.83 11.59
CA PRO A 315 -39.79 10.81 11.80
C PRO A 315 -39.30 9.83 12.86
N LYS A 316 -39.90 9.86 14.05
CA LYS A 316 -39.62 8.94 15.16
C LYS A 316 -40.46 7.68 15.02
N LEU A 317 -39.82 6.52 15.05
CA LEU A 317 -40.53 5.24 14.94
C LEU A 317 -41.42 5.03 16.17
N MET A 318 -42.69 4.73 15.94
CA MET A 318 -43.67 4.35 16.94
C MET A 318 -43.90 2.83 16.89
N SER A 319 -44.78 2.31 17.76
CA SER A 319 -45.23 0.92 17.65
C SER A 319 -45.92 0.67 16.29
N ASN A 320 -46.00 -0.60 15.88
CA ASN A 320 -46.69 -1.03 14.65
C ASN A 320 -46.10 -0.49 13.33
N SER A 321 -44.83 -0.09 13.30
CA SER A 321 -44.15 0.45 12.11
C SER A 321 -44.79 1.74 11.57
N GLN A 322 -45.54 2.45 12.42
CA GLN A 322 -45.93 3.83 12.18
C GLN A 322 -44.83 4.77 12.66
N TYR A 323 -44.83 6.02 12.19
CA TYR A 323 -43.92 7.05 12.71
C TYR A 323 -44.68 8.32 13.01
N GLN A 324 -44.11 9.12 13.90
CA GLN A 324 -44.59 10.44 14.26
C GLN A 324 -43.48 11.45 13.97
N ASP A 325 -43.82 12.55 13.31
CA ASP A 325 -42.91 13.68 13.18
C ASP A 325 -42.74 14.34 14.54
N VAL A 326 -41.49 14.36 15.02
CA VAL A 326 -41.11 15.00 16.27
C VAL A 326 -40.22 16.19 15.96
N MET A 327 -40.39 17.27 16.73
CA MET A 327 -39.50 18.42 16.72
C MET A 327 -38.88 18.58 18.11
N GLU A 328 -37.55 18.55 18.17
CA GLU A 328 -36.78 18.70 19.41
C GLU A 328 -35.73 19.79 19.21
N ASN A 329 -35.46 20.57 20.26
CA ASN A 329 -34.43 21.62 20.23
C ASN A 329 -33.16 21.12 20.93
N TYR A 330 -32.03 21.27 20.25
CA TYR A 330 -30.71 20.91 20.73
C TYR A 330 -29.84 22.16 20.84
N GLN A 331 -29.05 22.27 21.90
CA GLN A 331 -28.16 23.41 22.11
C GLN A 331 -26.71 22.94 22.25
N TYR A 332 -25.81 23.66 21.58
CA TYR A 332 -24.37 23.47 21.68
C TYR A 332 -23.67 24.81 21.90
N ASN A 333 -22.97 24.94 23.02
CA ASN A 333 -22.19 26.13 23.36
C ASN A 333 -20.71 25.82 23.14
N THR A 334 -19.99 26.71 22.46
CA THR A 334 -18.56 26.52 22.20
C THR A 334 -17.84 27.85 22.08
N THR A 335 -16.52 27.84 22.27
CA THR A 335 -15.67 29.01 22.05
C THR A 335 -14.69 28.69 20.94
N VAL A 336 -14.66 29.52 19.91
CA VAL A 336 -13.74 29.36 18.77
C VAL A 336 -12.94 30.63 18.57
N THR A 337 -11.68 30.51 18.19
CA THR A 337 -10.80 31.63 17.84
C THR A 337 -10.62 31.64 16.33
N LEU A 338 -10.97 32.76 15.69
CA LEU A 338 -10.80 32.86 14.23
C LEU A 338 -9.34 33.03 13.85
N SER A 339 -8.90 32.22 12.90
CA SER A 339 -7.58 32.31 12.29
C SER A 339 -7.56 33.35 11.15
N LYS A 340 -6.46 33.43 10.41
CA LYS A 340 -6.37 34.26 9.20
C LYS A 340 -7.46 33.87 8.19
N LYS A 341 -7.82 34.81 7.33
CA LYS A 341 -8.81 34.62 6.25
C LYS A 341 -8.42 33.44 5.34
N ALA A 342 -9.43 32.70 4.89
CA ALA A 342 -9.30 31.56 3.97
C ALA A 342 -8.43 30.39 4.49
N VAL A 343 -8.10 30.34 5.79
CA VAL A 343 -7.34 29.23 6.37
C VAL A 343 -8.11 27.92 6.25
N GLY A 344 -9.44 27.95 6.41
CA GLY A 344 -10.28 26.76 6.29
C GLY A 344 -10.31 26.23 4.85
N ALA A 345 -10.49 27.12 3.87
CA ALA A 345 -10.40 26.74 2.45
C ALA A 345 -9.03 26.16 2.08
N ASN A 346 -7.94 26.82 2.48
CA ASN A 346 -6.58 26.35 2.24
C ASN A 346 -6.30 25.01 2.93
N TYR A 347 -6.82 24.81 4.14
CA TYR A 347 -6.73 23.53 4.84
C TYR A 347 -7.38 22.40 4.06
N ARG A 348 -8.60 22.58 3.56
CA ARG A 348 -9.30 21.55 2.77
C ARG A 348 -8.51 21.16 1.52
N VAL A 349 -7.92 22.16 0.85
CA VAL A 349 -7.06 21.94 -0.32
C VAL A 349 -5.80 21.16 0.07
N ALA A 350 -5.09 21.59 1.13
CA ALA A 350 -3.91 20.89 1.62
C ALA A 350 -4.22 19.47 2.11
N TRP A 351 -5.38 19.26 2.75
CA TRP A 351 -5.88 17.96 3.16
C TRP A 351 -6.14 17.07 1.96
N CYS A 352 -6.86 17.54 0.95
CA CYS A 352 -7.14 16.75 -0.25
C CYS A 352 -5.85 16.33 -0.98
N TYR A 353 -4.95 17.29 -1.25
CA TYR A 353 -3.68 16.98 -1.92
C TYR A 353 -2.74 16.15 -1.04
N GLY A 354 -2.68 16.42 0.26
CA GLY A 354 -1.84 15.68 1.19
C GLY A 354 -2.28 14.23 1.33
N MET A 355 -3.58 13.99 1.45
CA MET A 355 -4.13 12.64 1.60
C MET A 355 -4.08 11.85 0.29
N LEU A 356 -4.62 12.38 -0.82
CA LEU A 356 -4.63 11.68 -2.10
C LEU A 356 -3.24 11.56 -2.71
N GLY A 357 -2.46 12.65 -2.65
CA GLY A 357 -1.08 12.67 -3.13
C GLY A 357 -0.19 11.76 -2.29
N GLY A 358 -0.29 11.85 -0.96
CA GLY A 358 0.46 10.98 -0.03
C GLY A 358 0.20 9.50 -0.28
N LEU A 359 -1.08 9.12 -0.39
CA LEU A 359 -1.48 7.74 -0.68
C LEU A 359 -0.98 7.27 -2.04
N THR A 360 -1.15 8.08 -3.09
CA THR A 360 -0.69 7.74 -4.44
C THR A 360 0.81 7.54 -4.49
N LEU A 361 1.59 8.47 -3.92
CA LEU A 361 3.04 8.39 -3.86
C LEU A 361 3.52 7.16 -3.06
N ALA A 362 2.87 6.86 -1.93
CA ALA A 362 3.19 5.69 -1.12
C ALA A 362 2.91 4.37 -1.86
N VAL A 363 1.76 4.27 -2.54
CA VAL A 363 1.39 3.08 -3.33
C VAL A 363 2.36 2.89 -4.49
N VAL A 364 2.63 3.94 -5.28
CA VAL A 364 3.54 3.84 -6.43
C VAL A 364 4.97 3.51 -5.96
N GLY A 365 5.48 4.19 -4.93
CA GLY A 365 6.80 3.91 -4.37
C GLY A 365 6.93 2.48 -3.86
N GLY A 366 5.94 2.00 -3.09
CA GLY A 366 5.90 0.62 -2.61
C GLY A 366 5.82 -0.43 -3.73
N LEU A 367 5.12 -0.13 -4.81
CA LEU A 367 4.99 -1.00 -5.98
C LEU A 367 6.30 -1.08 -6.80
N VAL A 368 7.07 0.01 -6.90
CA VAL A 368 8.33 0.05 -7.67
C VAL A 368 9.41 -0.84 -7.05
N LEU A 369 9.51 -0.91 -5.72
CA LEU A 369 10.54 -1.69 -5.02
C LEU A 369 10.61 -3.18 -5.41
N PRO A 370 9.51 -3.97 -5.40
CA PRO A 370 9.59 -5.38 -5.79
C PRO A 370 10.00 -5.58 -7.25
N PHE A 371 9.68 -4.63 -8.15
CA PHE A 371 10.15 -4.66 -9.55
C PHE A 371 11.62 -4.27 -9.67
N ALA A 372 12.07 -3.25 -8.94
CA ALA A 372 13.47 -2.84 -8.89
C ALA A 372 14.36 -3.96 -8.33
N SER A 373 13.87 -4.69 -7.32
CA SER A 373 14.50 -5.91 -6.80
C SER A 373 14.56 -7.02 -7.86
N ARG A 374 13.48 -7.28 -8.61
CA ARG A 374 13.50 -8.29 -9.69
C ARG A 374 14.46 -7.94 -10.82
N ALA A 375 14.65 -6.66 -11.12
CA ALA A 375 15.62 -6.24 -12.13
C ALA A 375 17.06 -6.63 -11.75
N PHE A 376 17.38 -6.76 -10.45
CA PHE A 376 18.67 -7.24 -9.98
C PHE A 376 18.94 -8.71 -10.33
N ALA A 377 17.88 -9.53 -10.45
CA ALA A 377 18.02 -10.94 -10.84
C ALA A 377 18.67 -11.12 -12.21
N ARG A 378 18.54 -10.13 -13.11
CA ARG A 378 19.15 -10.15 -14.45
C ARG A 378 20.69 -10.09 -14.42
N ARG A 379 21.30 -9.86 -13.26
CA ARG A 379 22.76 -9.91 -13.08
C ARG A 379 23.28 -11.31 -12.74
N ALA A 380 22.40 -12.28 -12.48
CA ALA A 380 22.80 -13.66 -12.30
C ALA A 380 23.12 -14.30 -13.65
N ASN A 381 24.02 -15.28 -13.65
CA ASN A 381 24.19 -16.18 -14.78
C ASN A 381 22.90 -16.99 -15.01
N PRO A 382 22.58 -17.35 -16.27
CA PRO A 382 21.42 -18.18 -16.56
C PRO A 382 21.52 -19.54 -15.84
N THR A 383 20.38 -20.03 -15.38
CA THR A 383 20.27 -21.34 -14.73
C THR A 383 19.96 -22.41 -15.75
N GLN A 384 20.45 -23.63 -15.50
CA GLN A 384 20.12 -24.81 -16.29
C GLN A 384 19.37 -25.82 -15.42
N ILE A 385 18.46 -26.58 -16.03
CA ILE A 385 17.62 -27.57 -15.34
C ILE A 385 17.98 -28.95 -15.87
N PHE A 386 18.23 -29.89 -14.96
CA PHE A 386 18.54 -31.28 -15.28
C PHE A 386 17.53 -32.22 -14.59
N THR A 387 17.19 -33.32 -15.25
CA THR A 387 16.37 -34.36 -14.62
C THR A 387 17.17 -35.10 -13.55
N PRO A 388 16.53 -35.62 -12.48
CA PRO A 388 17.22 -36.37 -11.44
C PRO A 388 17.97 -37.61 -11.95
N GLU A 389 17.48 -38.20 -13.05
CA GLU A 389 17.97 -39.44 -13.63
C GLU A 389 19.18 -39.26 -14.55
N GLN A 390 19.48 -38.05 -15.03
CA GLN A 390 20.72 -37.78 -15.75
C GLN A 390 21.86 -37.81 -14.73
N PRO A 391 22.69 -38.89 -14.71
CA PRO A 391 23.82 -38.93 -13.79
C PRO A 391 24.75 -37.81 -14.19
N ALA A 392 25.27 -37.13 -13.17
CA ALA A 392 26.07 -35.94 -13.33
C ALA A 392 27.42 -36.17 -14.06
N GLU A 393 27.73 -37.43 -14.39
CA GLU A 393 28.92 -37.89 -15.10
C GLU A 393 28.79 -37.91 -16.64
N MET A 394 27.59 -37.81 -17.22
CA MET A 394 27.41 -38.05 -18.66
C MET A 394 27.90 -36.94 -19.60
N ASP A 395 28.24 -35.74 -19.11
CA ASP A 395 28.79 -34.67 -19.96
C ASP A 395 30.32 -34.72 -20.10
N ALA A 396 31.00 -35.68 -19.45
CA ALA A 396 32.45 -35.74 -19.45
C ALA A 396 33.09 -36.32 -20.73
N VAL A 397 32.31 -36.93 -21.63
CA VAL A 397 32.86 -37.68 -22.78
C VAL A 397 31.94 -37.63 -24.01
N GLU A 398 31.80 -36.47 -24.64
CA GLU A 398 31.62 -36.42 -26.10
C GLU A 398 32.18 -35.09 -26.60
N GLU A 399 33.46 -34.84 -26.28
CA GLU A 399 34.30 -34.11 -27.21
C GLU A 399 34.39 -35.00 -28.45
N VAL A 400 33.37 -34.88 -29.31
CA VAL A 400 33.40 -35.40 -30.68
C VAL A 400 34.67 -34.81 -31.25
N THR A 401 35.70 -35.64 -31.29
CA THR A 401 36.91 -35.39 -32.02
C THR A 401 36.48 -35.09 -33.45
N GLU A 402 36.38 -33.80 -33.77
CA GLU A 402 36.22 -33.25 -35.12
C GLU A 402 37.48 -33.50 -35.98
N ASN A 403 38.25 -34.55 -35.64
CA ASN A 403 39.31 -35.12 -36.44
C ASN A 403 38.70 -36.23 -37.31
N GLY A 404 37.96 -35.87 -38.36
CA GLY A 404 37.42 -36.91 -39.23
C GLY A 404 36.60 -36.51 -40.45
N LEU A 405 36.47 -35.23 -40.82
CA LEU A 405 35.93 -34.85 -42.12
C LEU A 405 37.02 -34.18 -42.95
N GLU A 406 37.81 -35.06 -43.60
CA GLU A 406 38.59 -34.74 -44.78
C GLU A 406 37.73 -33.89 -45.73
N ARG A 407 38.21 -32.66 -45.91
CA ARG A 407 37.75 -31.71 -46.90
C ARG A 407 38.08 -32.28 -48.27
N THR A 408 37.18 -33.06 -48.86
CA THR A 408 37.26 -33.44 -50.27
C THR A 408 37.05 -32.18 -51.10
N GLU A 409 38.10 -31.82 -51.82
CA GLU A 409 38.10 -30.82 -52.87
C GLU A 409 37.04 -31.15 -53.94
N GLY A 410 36.44 -30.11 -54.50
CA GLY A 410 35.84 -30.21 -55.83
C GLY A 410 34.46 -29.56 -55.95
N ILE A 411 34.43 -28.43 -56.66
CA ILE A 411 33.72 -28.23 -57.94
C ILE A 411 33.52 -26.72 -58.13
N GLN A 412 34.25 -26.16 -59.09
CA GLN A 412 34.01 -24.81 -59.61
C GLN A 412 32.72 -24.80 -60.46
N PRO A 413 31.88 -23.76 -60.39
CA PRO A 413 30.84 -23.57 -61.38
C PRO A 413 31.39 -22.93 -62.67
N ARG A 414 31.00 -23.57 -63.77
CA ARG A 414 31.23 -23.21 -65.16
C ARG A 414 30.51 -21.89 -65.50
N LYS A 415 31.19 -21.01 -66.24
CA LYS A 415 30.59 -19.87 -66.94
C LYS A 415 29.79 -20.38 -68.15
N GLU A 416 28.54 -19.95 -68.27
CA GLU A 416 27.75 -19.88 -69.51
C GLU A 416 26.98 -18.53 -69.40
N GLU A 417 27.47 -17.51 -70.10
CA GLU A 417 26.91 -16.90 -71.33
C GLU A 417 25.70 -16.00 -71.10
#